data_AF-A0A098T3I1-F1
#
_entry.id   AF-A0A098T3I1-F1
#
_cell.length_a   1.000
_cell.length_b   1.000
_cell.length_c   1.000
_cell.angle_alpha   90.00
_cell.angle_beta   90.00
_cell.angle_gamma   90.00
#
_symmetry.space_group_name_H-M   'P 1'
#
loop_
_entity.id
_entity.type
_entity.pdbx_description
1 polymer ?
#
loop_
_entity_poly.entity_id
_entity_poly.type
_entity_poly.pdbx_seq_one_letter_code
_entity_poly.pdbx_strand_id
1 'polypeptide(L)'
;MPDTQIRTGRCNCGAVRFRTRGPLREVVACHCSQCRRQTGLYYAATNVADDHIEIEGAAGLTWYHASEVARRGFCAYCGSALFWKHRDDAHISVLAGAFDPPTGLHIASHIFCADKGDFYEITDGAPQYDRSSPGVLVAE
;
A
#
# COMPACT_ATOMS: atom_id res chain seq x y z
N MET A 1 20.34 12.26 -10.58
CA MET A 1 19.79 12.41 -9.22
C MET A 1 18.42 11.75 -9.20
N PRO A 2 18.15 10.77 -8.34
CA PRO A 2 16.87 10.04 -8.32
C PRO A 2 15.68 10.84 -7.73
N ASP A 3 15.91 12.07 -7.25
CA ASP A 3 14.89 12.88 -6.54
C ASP A 3 13.79 13.52 -7.40
N THR A 4 13.78 13.32 -8.72
CA THR A 4 12.83 14.01 -9.62
C THR A 4 11.74 13.12 -10.22
N GLN A 5 11.71 11.82 -9.91
CA GLN A 5 10.69 10.95 -10.50
C GLN A 5 9.32 11.23 -9.89
N ILE A 6 8.38 11.66 -10.73
CA ILE A 6 6.98 11.85 -10.36
C ILE A 6 6.19 10.63 -10.81
N ARG A 7 5.32 10.13 -9.93
CA ARG A 7 4.31 9.11 -10.27
C ARG A 7 2.96 9.60 -9.81
N THR A 8 1.93 9.31 -10.60
CA THR A 8 0.55 9.65 -10.28
C THR A 8 -0.26 8.39 -10.04
N GLY A 9 -1.38 8.56 -9.36
CA GLY A 9 -2.35 7.48 -9.19
C GLY A 9 -3.70 8.01 -8.75
N ARG A 10 -4.68 7.11 -8.71
CA ARG A 10 -6.05 7.42 -8.36
C ARG A 10 -6.80 6.21 -7.84
N CYS A 11 -7.93 6.46 -7.16
CA CYS A 11 -8.93 5.43 -6.94
C CYS A 11 -9.65 5.05 -8.24
N ASN A 12 -10.40 3.94 -8.21
CA ASN A 12 -11.10 3.42 -9.40
C ASN A 12 -12.03 4.45 -10.06
N CYS A 13 -12.81 5.19 -9.28
CA CYS A 13 -13.69 6.24 -9.82
C CYS A 13 -12.99 7.58 -10.11
N GLY A 14 -11.71 7.73 -9.77
CA GLY A 14 -10.93 8.95 -10.01
C GLY A 14 -11.22 10.14 -9.08
N ALA A 15 -12.11 9.97 -8.08
CA ALA A 15 -12.46 11.02 -7.11
C ALA A 15 -11.35 11.34 -6.10
N VAL A 16 -10.46 10.39 -5.81
CA VAL A 16 -9.23 10.59 -5.04
C VAL A 16 -8.06 10.39 -5.97
N ARG A 17 -7.15 11.36 -6.01
CA ARG A 17 -5.93 11.34 -6.82
C ARG A 17 -4.73 11.63 -5.94
N PHE A 18 -3.56 11.16 -6.34
CA PHE A 18 -2.34 11.47 -5.64
C PHE A 18 -1.16 11.58 -6.60
N ARG A 19 -0.13 12.28 -6.13
CA ARG A 19 1.15 12.47 -6.81
C ARG A 19 2.27 12.23 -5.81
N THR A 20 3.21 11.35 -6.15
CA THR A 20 4.41 11.10 -5.34
C THR A 20 5.64 11.65 -6.03
N ARG A 21 6.64 12.10 -5.26
CA ARG A 21 7.94 12.54 -5.76
C ARG A 21 9.10 11.76 -5.13
N GLY A 22 10.15 11.55 -5.89
CA GLY A 22 11.38 10.91 -5.42
C GLY A 22 11.25 9.38 -5.29
N PRO A 23 12.10 8.76 -4.46
CA PRO A 23 12.17 7.31 -4.37
C PRO A 23 10.93 6.71 -3.72
N LEU A 24 10.56 5.54 -4.22
CA LEU A 24 9.58 4.64 -3.62
C LEU A 24 10.31 3.38 -3.17
N ARG A 25 9.95 2.82 -2.01
CA ARG A 25 10.39 1.45 -1.67
C ARG A 25 9.72 0.45 -2.61
N GLU A 26 10.39 -0.66 -2.90
CA GLU A 26 9.77 -1.77 -3.61
C GLU A 26 8.51 -2.30 -2.92
N VAL A 27 7.68 -3.07 -3.62
CA VAL A 27 6.37 -3.49 -3.11
C VAL A 27 6.51 -4.60 -2.08
N VAL A 28 5.79 -4.48 -0.97
CA VAL A 28 5.56 -5.58 -0.02
C VAL A 28 4.13 -6.07 -0.21
N ALA A 29 3.98 -7.39 -0.39
CA ALA A 29 2.71 -8.08 -0.45
C ALA A 29 2.33 -8.61 0.94
N CYS A 30 1.37 -7.98 1.61
CA CYS A 30 0.89 -8.40 2.93
C CYS A 30 -0.37 -9.26 2.84
N HIS A 31 -0.25 -10.50 3.33
CA HIS A 31 -1.24 -11.58 3.23
C HIS A 31 -2.14 -11.72 4.46
N CYS A 32 -1.97 -10.85 5.47
CA CYS A 32 -2.74 -10.93 6.70
C CYS A 32 -4.25 -10.78 6.44
N SER A 33 -5.05 -11.33 7.34
CA SER A 33 -6.50 -11.43 7.15
C SER A 33 -7.20 -10.07 6.94
N GLN A 34 -6.70 -8.97 7.52
CA GLN A 34 -7.22 -7.62 7.26
C GLN A 34 -6.99 -7.19 5.81
N CYS A 35 -5.77 -7.39 5.31
CA CYS A 35 -5.40 -7.03 3.94
C CYS A 35 -6.19 -7.85 2.91
N ARG A 36 -6.36 -9.16 3.16
CA ARG A 36 -7.18 -10.02 2.29
C ARG A 36 -8.64 -9.60 2.25
N ARG A 37 -9.25 -9.33 3.41
CA ARG A 37 -10.67 -8.94 3.48
C ARG A 37 -10.94 -7.59 2.82
N GLN A 38 -9.94 -6.72 2.75
CA GLN A 38 -10.11 -5.38 2.17
C GLN A 38 -9.87 -5.33 0.66
N THR A 39 -9.00 -6.18 0.10
CA THR A 39 -8.70 -6.18 -1.35
C THR A 39 -9.22 -7.41 -2.09
N GLY A 40 -9.64 -8.45 -1.39
CA GLY A 40 -9.94 -9.76 -1.96
C GLY A 40 -8.70 -10.63 -2.22
N LEU A 41 -7.47 -10.11 -2.03
CA LEU A 41 -6.24 -10.86 -2.29
C LEU A 41 -5.15 -10.62 -1.25
N TYR A 42 -4.28 -9.64 -1.44
CA TYR A 42 -3.31 -9.13 -0.48
C TYR A 42 -3.19 -7.62 -0.63
N TYR A 43 -2.58 -6.94 0.34
CA TYR A 43 -2.14 -5.56 0.16
C TYR A 43 -0.81 -5.57 -0.59
N ALA A 44 -0.78 -5.06 -1.81
CA ALA A 44 0.47 -4.78 -2.52
C ALA A 44 0.80 -3.30 -2.31
N ALA A 45 1.75 -2.99 -1.43
CA ALA A 45 2.04 -1.60 -1.08
C ALA A 45 3.52 -1.24 -1.22
N THR A 46 3.77 -0.07 -1.79
CA THR A 46 5.03 0.69 -1.67
C THR A 46 4.93 1.66 -0.49
N ASN A 47 5.97 2.44 -0.20
CA ASN A 47 5.87 3.61 0.67
C ASN A 47 6.62 4.82 0.09
N VAL A 48 6.24 6.00 0.57
CA VAL A 48 6.83 7.30 0.24
C VAL A 48 6.85 8.15 1.50
N ALA A 49 7.79 9.08 1.62
CA ALA A 49 7.79 10.04 2.72
C ALA A 49 6.52 10.91 2.68
N ASP A 50 6.00 11.29 3.85
CA ASP A 50 4.75 12.05 3.96
C ASP A 50 4.81 13.40 3.24
N ASP A 51 5.96 14.07 3.29
CA ASP A 51 6.18 15.33 2.61
C ASP A 51 6.33 15.15 1.09
N HIS A 52 6.56 13.93 0.61
CA HIS A 52 6.74 13.56 -0.80
C HIS A 52 5.46 13.05 -1.47
N ILE A 53 4.30 13.12 -0.81
CA ILE A 53 3.00 12.82 -1.41
C ILE A 53 2.06 14.02 -1.34
N GLU A 54 1.36 14.26 -2.45
CA GLU A 54 0.26 15.20 -2.53
C GLU A 54 -1.01 14.40 -2.84
N ILE A 55 -2.09 14.66 -2.09
CA ILE A 55 -3.36 13.95 -2.24
C ILE A 55 -4.46 14.98 -2.52
N GLU A 56 -5.20 14.76 -3.60
CA GLU A 56 -6.33 15.56 -4.01
C GLU A 56 -7.65 14.77 -3.84
N GLY A 57 -8.76 15.49 -3.69
CA GLY A 57 -10.08 14.87 -3.54
C GLY A 57 -10.38 14.43 -2.11
N ALA A 58 -10.01 15.25 -1.12
CA ALA A 58 -10.22 14.96 0.31
C ALA A 58 -11.66 14.56 0.66
N ALA A 59 -12.66 15.13 -0.01
CA ALA A 59 -14.07 14.77 0.17
C ALA A 59 -14.38 13.30 -0.17
N GLY A 60 -13.60 12.67 -1.06
CA GLY A 60 -13.74 11.27 -1.42
C GLY A 60 -12.84 10.34 -0.62
N LEU A 61 -11.94 10.85 0.21
CA LEU A 61 -10.99 10.05 0.98
C LEU A 61 -11.49 9.90 2.43
N THR A 62 -11.69 8.66 2.85
CA THR A 62 -12.04 8.32 4.23
C THR A 62 -10.92 7.52 4.89
N TRP A 63 -10.73 7.75 6.18
CA TRP A 63 -9.77 7.04 7.02
C TRP A 63 -10.49 6.31 8.15
N TYR A 64 -10.01 5.12 8.49
CA TYR A 64 -10.40 4.43 9.72
C TYR A 64 -9.17 3.87 10.44
N HIS A 65 -9.28 3.72 11.76
CA HIS A 65 -8.25 3.08 12.58
C HIS A 65 -8.34 1.56 12.41
N ALA A 66 -7.29 0.97 11.86
CA ALA A 66 -7.18 -0.48 11.69
C ALA A 66 -6.61 -1.16 12.94
N SER A 67 -5.86 -0.41 13.74
CA SER A 67 -5.39 -0.74 15.09
C SER A 67 -5.12 0.56 15.85
N GLU A 68 -4.59 0.47 17.07
CA GLU A 68 -4.16 1.65 17.83
C GLU A 68 -3.05 2.45 17.12
N VAL A 69 -2.20 1.75 16.37
CA VAL A 69 -0.98 2.31 15.75
C VAL A 69 -1.12 2.56 14.25
N ALA A 70 -2.20 2.09 13.61
CA ALA A 70 -2.33 2.16 12.17
C ALA A 70 -3.73 2.60 11.70
N ARG A 71 -3.76 3.42 10.65
CA ARG A 71 -4.97 3.81 9.93
C ARG A 71 -4.89 3.44 8.46
N ARG A 72 -6.06 3.23 7.84
CA ARG A 72 -6.20 2.88 6.42
C ARG A 72 -7.07 3.92 5.71
N GLY A 73 -6.60 4.36 4.55
CA GLY A 73 -7.26 5.35 3.70
C GLY A 73 -7.87 4.68 2.48
N PHE A 74 -9.15 4.95 2.20
CA PHE A 74 -9.87 4.39 1.06
C PHE A 74 -10.84 5.40 0.46
N CYS A 75 -11.24 5.18 -0.79
CA CYS A 75 -12.23 6.03 -1.44
C CYS A 75 -13.64 5.71 -0.95
N ALA A 76 -14.34 6.70 -0.40
CA ALA A 76 -15.72 6.55 0.10
C ALA A 76 -16.74 6.19 -1.00
N TYR A 77 -16.44 6.54 -2.26
CA TYR A 77 -17.38 6.35 -3.37
C TYR A 77 -17.23 5.01 -4.07
N CYS A 78 -16.01 4.49 -4.21
CA CYS A 78 -15.75 3.24 -4.95
C CYS A 78 -15.08 2.14 -4.12
N GLY A 79 -14.75 2.40 -2.85
CA GLY A 79 -14.16 1.41 -1.96
C GLY A 79 -12.69 1.10 -2.21
N SER A 80 -12.02 1.71 -3.21
CA SER A 80 -10.59 1.46 -3.46
C SER A 80 -9.77 1.74 -2.21
N ALA A 81 -9.05 0.72 -1.74
CA ALA A 81 -7.98 0.89 -0.76
C ALA A 81 -6.82 1.67 -1.39
N LEU A 82 -6.37 2.74 -0.74
CA LEU A 82 -5.35 3.64 -1.29
C LEU A 82 -4.13 3.76 -0.39
N PHE A 83 -4.33 3.83 0.92
CA PHE A 83 -3.26 4.14 1.85
C PHE A 83 -3.28 3.28 3.10
N TRP A 84 -2.09 3.06 3.66
CA TRP A 84 -1.89 2.59 5.03
C TRP A 84 -0.87 3.50 5.70
N LYS A 85 -1.13 3.91 6.94
CA LYS A 85 -0.28 4.85 7.67
C LYS A 85 -0.10 4.38 9.11
N HIS A 86 1.15 4.10 9.46
CA HIS A 86 1.56 3.96 10.85
C HIS A 86 1.56 5.35 11.51
N ARG A 87 1.09 5.44 12.76
CA ARG A 87 0.96 6.70 13.52
C ARG A 87 2.30 7.40 13.70
N ASP A 88 3.35 6.64 13.98
CA ASP A 88 4.66 7.16 14.40
C ASP A 88 5.75 7.08 13.30
N ASP A 89 5.37 6.75 12.05
CA ASP A 89 6.29 6.72 10.90
C ASP A 89 6.22 8.04 10.10
N ALA A 90 7.32 8.46 9.49
CA ALA A 90 7.38 9.59 8.55
C ALA A 90 7.00 9.18 7.12
N HIS A 91 6.65 7.92 6.88
CA HIS A 91 6.22 7.40 5.58
C HIS A 91 4.77 6.96 5.58
N ILE A 92 4.15 7.06 4.41
CA ILE A 92 2.83 6.52 4.11
C ILE A 92 2.97 5.41 3.08
N SER A 93 2.30 4.29 3.32
CA SER A 93 2.20 3.23 2.33
C SER A 93 1.09 3.54 1.34
N VAL A 94 1.39 3.37 0.05
CA VAL A 94 0.45 3.58 -1.05
C VAL A 94 0.23 2.24 -1.75
N LEU A 95 -1.03 1.88 -2.00
CA LEU A 95 -1.36 0.64 -2.70
C LEU A 95 -0.86 0.73 -4.15
N ALA A 96 0.00 -0.20 -4.53
CA ALA A 96 0.73 -0.18 -5.81
C ALA A 96 -0.21 -0.22 -7.02
N GLY A 97 -1.35 -0.91 -6.90
CA GLY A 97 -2.36 -0.99 -7.96
C GLY A 97 -3.13 0.32 -8.23
N ALA A 98 -2.97 1.34 -7.38
CA ALA A 98 -3.59 2.64 -7.60
C ALA A 98 -2.73 3.60 -8.44
N PHE A 99 -1.46 3.27 -8.71
CA PHE A 99 -0.58 4.07 -9.57
C PHE A 99 -0.92 3.89 -11.06
N ASP A 100 -0.72 4.95 -11.84
CA ASP A 100 -0.78 4.89 -13.30
C ASP A 100 0.45 4.13 -13.86
N PRO A 101 0.28 3.20 -14.80
CA PRO A 101 1.39 2.51 -15.44
C PRO A 101 2.11 3.43 -16.45
N PRO A 102 3.43 3.21 -16.69
CA PRO A 102 4.28 2.21 -16.06
C PRO A 102 4.80 2.64 -14.69
N THR A 103 4.74 1.75 -13.69
CA THR A 103 5.19 2.06 -12.31
C THR A 103 6.68 1.78 -12.09
N GLY A 104 7.21 0.74 -12.75
CA GLY A 104 8.57 0.23 -12.54
C GLY A 104 8.79 -0.43 -11.17
N LEU A 105 7.72 -0.75 -10.45
CA LEU A 105 7.78 -1.36 -9.12
C LEU A 105 7.73 -2.88 -9.21
N HIS A 106 8.47 -3.56 -8.33
CA HIS A 106 8.51 -5.02 -8.22
C HIS A 106 8.13 -5.46 -6.79
N ILE A 107 7.58 -6.66 -6.66
CA ILE A 107 7.36 -7.25 -5.33
C ILE A 107 8.71 -7.69 -4.78
N ALA A 108 9.14 -7.08 -3.68
CA ALA A 108 10.38 -7.40 -3.00
C ALA A 108 10.21 -8.50 -1.94
N SER A 109 9.01 -8.67 -1.36
CA SER A 109 8.73 -9.76 -0.42
C SER A 109 7.23 -9.94 -0.15
N HIS A 110 6.89 -11.11 0.37
CA HIS A 110 5.59 -11.49 0.87
C HIS A 110 5.66 -11.67 2.38
N ILE A 111 4.77 -11.00 3.12
CA ILE A 111 4.68 -11.09 4.59
C ILE A 111 3.32 -11.61 5.02
N PHE A 112 3.27 -12.23 6.20
CA PHE A 112 2.09 -12.93 6.74
C PHE A 112 1.61 -14.09 5.85
N CYS A 113 2.52 -14.81 5.20
CA CYS A 113 2.19 -15.92 4.31
C CYS A 113 1.47 -17.08 5.03
N ALA A 114 1.64 -17.24 6.34
CA ALA A 114 0.88 -18.23 7.11
C ALA A 114 -0.64 -17.95 7.12
N ASP A 115 -1.03 -16.67 6.93
CA ASP A 115 -2.42 -16.24 6.86
C ASP A 115 -2.96 -16.11 5.43
N LYS A 116 -2.14 -16.45 4.42
CA LYS A 116 -2.48 -16.28 3.01
C LYS A 116 -3.75 -17.03 2.62
N GLY A 117 -4.48 -16.51 1.62
CA GLY A 117 -5.61 -17.22 1.03
C GLY A 117 -5.16 -18.52 0.35
N ASP A 118 -5.90 -19.60 0.61
CA ASP A 118 -5.66 -20.97 0.14
C ASP A 118 -6.01 -21.19 -1.35
N PHE A 119 -6.51 -20.16 -2.04
CA PHE A 119 -6.99 -20.23 -3.42
C PHE A 119 -5.96 -19.83 -4.49
N TYR A 120 -4.67 -19.67 -4.15
CA TYR A 120 -3.60 -19.34 -5.11
C TYR A 120 -2.23 -19.77 -4.59
N GLU A 121 -1.18 -19.62 -5.42
CA GLU A 121 0.22 -19.86 -5.05
C GLU A 121 1.06 -18.58 -5.21
N ILE A 122 2.16 -18.45 -4.45
CA ILE A 122 3.15 -17.39 -4.66
C ILE A 122 4.32 -17.97 -5.46
N THR A 123 4.46 -17.56 -6.72
CA THR A 123 5.39 -18.17 -7.69
C THR A 123 6.37 -17.19 -8.32
N ASP A 124 6.46 -15.95 -7.81
CA ASP A 124 7.33 -14.90 -8.38
C ASP A 124 8.80 -14.98 -7.89
N GLY A 125 9.11 -15.90 -6.97
CA GLY A 125 10.44 -16.11 -6.43
C GLY A 125 10.88 -15.08 -5.38
N ALA A 126 10.02 -14.12 -5.02
CA ALA A 126 10.32 -13.18 -3.95
C ALA A 126 10.33 -13.87 -2.57
N PRO A 127 11.15 -13.41 -1.61
CA PRO A 127 11.16 -13.93 -0.25
C PRO A 127 9.77 -13.97 0.39
N GLN A 128 9.46 -15.09 1.05
CA GLN A 128 8.19 -15.32 1.74
C GLN A 128 8.43 -15.48 3.24
N TYR A 129 7.65 -14.74 4.04
CA TYR A 129 7.73 -14.75 5.49
C TYR A 129 6.35 -15.12 6.07
N ASP A 130 6.32 -16.09 6.99
CA ASP A 130 5.10 -16.52 7.67
C ASP A 130 4.42 -15.38 8.47
N ARG A 131 5.22 -14.42 8.96
CA ARG A 131 4.81 -13.23 9.71
C ARG A 131 5.44 -11.98 9.07
N SER A 132 5.80 -10.95 9.85
CA SER A 132 6.50 -9.78 9.30
C SER A 132 7.95 -10.11 8.89
N SER A 133 8.52 -9.25 8.05
CA SER A 133 9.94 -9.23 7.72
C SER A 133 10.68 -8.10 8.47
N PRO A 134 12.00 -8.20 8.65
CA PRO A 134 12.78 -7.12 9.24
C PRO A 134 12.62 -5.79 8.49
N GLY A 135 12.38 -4.70 9.24
CA GLY A 135 12.29 -3.35 8.68
C GLY A 135 10.94 -2.99 8.05
N VAL A 136 9.93 -3.87 8.10
CA VAL A 136 8.56 -3.55 7.68
C VAL A 136 7.70 -3.31 8.91
N LEU A 137 7.18 -2.08 9.05
CA LEU A 137 6.18 -1.76 10.07
C LEU A 137 4.84 -2.41 9.73
N VAL A 138 4.21 -3.00 10.74
CA VAL A 138 2.93 -3.70 10.62
C VAL A 138 1.95 -3.15 11.65
N ALA A 139 0.66 -3.26 11.38
CA ALA A 139 -0.35 -3.04 12.41
C ALA A 139 -0.33 -4.29 13.29
N GLU A 140 0.27 -4.20 14.47
CA GLU A 140 0.23 -5.27 15.49
C GLU A 140 -1.20 -5.75 15.76
#